data_AF-A0A8T2BZ00-F1
#
_entry.id   AF-A0A8T2BZ00-F1
#
_cell.length_a   1.000
_cell.length_b   1.000
_cell.length_c   1.000
_cell.angle_alpha   90.00
_cell.angle_beta   90.00
_cell.angle_gamma   90.00
#
_symmetry.space_group_name_H-M   'P 1'
#
loop_
_entity.id
_entity.type
_entity.pdbx_description
1 polymer ?
#
loop_
_entity_poly.entity_id
_entity_poly.type
_entity_poly.pdbx_seq_one_letter_code
_entity_poly.pdbx_strand_id
1 'polypeptide(L)'
;MKRGKKNSDAGDPVINSDTRTGSSELNAMMKPSLSSIKSMGLLLAVLMVASVMFSLSVVLRDPPSDDVVETDAASRVLQIRLHQAIESDGGLSEKKEQLGDFNVVPSFDKESCLSRYEASLYRKESPFKQSSYLDYRLQRYEDLHRRCGPFTTSYNLTLDKLKSGDGSDGEVSGCRYVIWLNSNGELGNRMLGLASAFLYALLTNRVLLVELGLDMADLFCEPFPNTSWFLPLEFPLNSLFNEQSLLRNSGNPMVAYRHVVRDSSDQQKLFFCEESQVLLETPWLILKADSFFLPSLFSVSSFKQELQKLFPEKETAFHFLGQYLFHPTNVVWGLITRYYHAYLARADQRIGIYIGVSESGNDQFQHSINQILACGTRHKLLPEVDKQRHLPSSQVLNRKSTAVFISSSSPGYFESIRDVYWENPTVMGEIISFHKPSHKDYQKTPRNMESKRAWAEIYLLSCSDVLVVTSSWYSLVEVAHGLGGLKPWVLNKAENGTAHEPYCVRARSIEPCSQASLFHGCKD
;
A
#
# COMPACT_ATOMS: atom_id res chain seq x y z
N MET A 1 57.75 -13.18 -62.60
CA MET A 1 58.49 -12.98 -63.87
C MET A 1 57.66 -12.13 -64.81
N LYS A 2 58.33 -11.33 -65.64
CA LYS A 2 57.85 -10.19 -66.42
C LYS A 2 56.79 -10.51 -67.49
N ARG A 3 55.76 -9.64 -67.54
CA ARG A 3 55.36 -8.72 -68.65
C ARG A 3 55.20 -9.28 -70.07
N GLY A 4 54.05 -8.96 -70.69
CA GLY A 4 54.02 -8.62 -72.12
C GLY A 4 52.65 -8.57 -72.82
N LYS A 5 52.33 -7.37 -73.36
CA LYS A 5 51.70 -7.08 -74.67
C LYS A 5 50.16 -7.19 -74.75
N LYS A 6 49.39 -6.43 -75.56
CA LYS A 6 49.56 -5.35 -76.58
C LYS A 6 48.12 -4.91 -77.02
N ASN A 7 47.90 -3.63 -77.36
CA ASN A 7 47.01 -3.03 -78.42
C ASN A 7 45.57 -3.56 -78.66
N SER A 8 44.65 -2.94 -79.41
CA SER A 8 44.25 -1.59 -79.88
C SER A 8 42.97 -1.83 -80.71
N ASP A 9 42.21 -0.75 -80.99
CA ASP A 9 41.15 -0.63 -82.04
C ASP A 9 39.80 -1.32 -81.79
N ALA A 10 38.65 -0.88 -82.32
CA ALA A 10 38.13 0.33 -82.96
C ALA A 10 36.62 0.08 -83.15
N GLY A 11 35.76 1.11 -83.25
CA GLY A 11 34.37 0.90 -83.69
C GLY A 11 33.36 1.97 -83.31
N ASP A 12 33.52 3.15 -83.88
CA ASP A 12 32.49 4.17 -84.17
C ASP A 12 31.46 3.62 -85.23
N PRO A 13 30.40 4.34 -85.69
CA PRO A 13 29.73 5.57 -85.21
C PRO A 13 28.18 5.59 -85.48
N VAL A 14 27.58 6.80 -85.51
CA VAL A 14 26.48 7.28 -86.40
C VAL A 14 25.01 7.06 -85.93
N ILE A 15 24.07 8.03 -85.94
CA ILE A 15 24.02 9.45 -86.31
C ILE A 15 22.79 10.12 -85.64
N ASN A 16 22.95 11.40 -85.29
CA ASN A 16 21.96 12.39 -84.87
C ASN A 16 21.06 12.91 -86.01
N SER A 17 20.00 13.63 -85.67
CA SER A 17 19.71 14.98 -86.23
C SER A 17 18.53 15.58 -85.45
N ASP A 18 18.73 16.66 -84.69
CA ASP A 18 18.83 18.08 -85.09
C ASP A 18 17.43 18.72 -85.24
N THR A 19 17.14 19.97 -84.87
CA THR A 19 17.92 21.18 -84.50
C THR A 19 16.91 22.26 -84.05
N ARG A 20 17.33 23.22 -83.19
CA ARG A 20 17.55 24.64 -83.60
C ARG A 20 17.95 25.61 -82.45
N THR A 21 19.11 26.25 -82.66
CA THR A 21 19.51 27.68 -82.46
C THR A 21 19.41 28.33 -81.08
N GLY A 22 20.41 29.05 -80.54
CA GLY A 22 21.75 29.45 -81.00
C GLY A 22 22.40 30.48 -80.04
N SER A 23 23.75 30.59 -80.13
CA SER A 23 24.69 31.68 -79.71
C SER A 23 24.69 32.18 -78.24
N SER A 24 25.80 32.47 -77.54
CA SER A 24 27.25 32.47 -77.78
C SER A 24 27.99 32.87 -76.46
N GLU A 25 29.24 32.41 -76.32
CA GLU A 25 30.35 32.98 -75.50
C GLU A 25 30.57 32.66 -74.00
N LEU A 26 31.84 32.30 -73.75
CA LEU A 26 32.74 32.44 -72.58
C LEU A 26 32.69 31.48 -71.35
N ASN A 27 33.69 30.58 -71.31
CA ASN A 27 34.62 30.25 -70.21
C ASN A 27 34.19 30.51 -68.74
N ALA A 28 34.21 29.46 -67.90
CA ALA A 28 35.26 29.25 -66.87
C ALA A 28 34.86 28.20 -65.81
N MET A 29 35.74 27.22 -65.63
CA MET A 29 35.80 26.32 -64.49
C MET A 29 36.29 27.10 -63.26
N MET A 30 35.60 27.05 -62.11
CA MET A 30 36.11 27.58 -60.83
C MET A 30 35.85 26.58 -59.68
N LYS A 31 36.96 26.16 -59.05
CA LYS A 31 37.08 25.22 -57.92
C LYS A 31 36.27 25.66 -56.68
N PRO A 32 35.83 24.72 -55.81
CA PRO A 32 35.22 25.10 -54.54
C PRO A 32 36.26 25.75 -53.63
N SER A 33 35.91 26.89 -53.04
CA SER A 33 36.82 27.72 -52.24
C SER A 33 37.00 27.17 -50.82
N LEU A 34 38.21 27.38 -50.28
CA LEU A 34 38.69 26.96 -48.96
C LEU A 34 37.84 27.49 -47.77
N SER A 35 36.89 28.42 -48.00
CA SER A 35 36.03 28.98 -46.95
C SER A 35 34.83 28.10 -46.59
N SER A 36 34.33 27.28 -47.53
CA SER A 36 33.15 26.43 -47.30
C SER A 36 33.45 25.22 -46.42
N ILE A 37 34.70 24.77 -46.36
CA ILE A 37 35.12 23.65 -45.49
C ILE A 37 35.32 24.15 -44.05
N LYS A 38 35.81 25.38 -43.88
CA LYS A 38 35.96 26.01 -42.55
C LYS A 38 34.60 26.36 -41.93
N SER A 39 33.62 26.80 -42.72
CA SER A 39 32.27 27.07 -42.20
C SER A 39 31.55 25.80 -41.76
N MET A 40 31.74 24.69 -42.47
CA MET A 40 31.15 23.40 -42.11
C MET A 40 31.77 22.80 -40.85
N GLY A 41 33.09 22.98 -40.65
CA GLY A 41 33.77 22.63 -39.40
C GLY A 41 33.30 23.48 -38.22
N LEU A 42 33.08 24.78 -38.42
CA LEU A 42 32.54 25.67 -37.38
C LEU A 42 31.10 25.28 -36.99
N LEU A 43 30.25 24.94 -37.96
CA LEU A 43 28.88 24.51 -37.71
C LEU A 43 28.83 23.22 -36.87
N LEU A 44 29.70 22.25 -37.17
CA LEU A 44 29.82 21.01 -36.40
C LEU A 44 30.31 21.26 -34.97
N ALA A 45 31.28 22.16 -34.79
CA ALA A 45 31.75 22.55 -33.46
C ALA A 45 30.65 23.22 -32.64
N VAL A 46 29.85 24.11 -33.25
CA VAL A 46 28.71 24.77 -32.59
C VAL A 46 27.64 23.75 -32.18
N LEU A 47 27.34 22.76 -33.03
CA LEU A 47 26.36 21.72 -32.72
C LEU A 47 26.83 20.82 -31.56
N MET A 48 28.12 20.50 -31.49
CA MET A 48 28.70 19.72 -30.39
C MET A 48 28.68 20.52 -29.08
N VAL A 49 28.99 21.81 -29.11
CA VAL A 49 28.89 22.68 -27.92
C VAL A 49 27.43 22.83 -27.48
N ALA A 50 26.49 22.97 -28.43
CA ALA A 50 25.07 23.06 -28.14
C ALA A 50 24.54 21.76 -27.50
N SER A 51 24.98 20.59 -27.95
CA SER A 51 24.56 19.32 -27.34
C SER A 51 25.12 19.15 -25.92
N VAL A 52 26.36 19.60 -25.67
CA VAL A 52 26.97 19.58 -24.33
C VAL A 52 26.29 20.58 -23.41
N MET A 53 26.00 21.80 -23.86
CA MET A 53 25.27 22.80 -23.09
C MET A 53 23.82 22.39 -22.81
N PHE A 54 23.16 21.74 -23.77
CA PHE A 54 21.83 21.17 -23.56
C PHE A 54 21.87 20.06 -22.51
N SER A 55 22.85 19.16 -22.59
CA SER A 55 23.04 18.10 -21.60
C SER A 55 23.38 18.67 -20.21
N LEU A 56 24.26 19.68 -20.12
CA LEU A 56 24.53 20.38 -18.87
C LEU A 56 23.29 21.09 -18.32
N SER A 57 22.46 21.70 -19.18
CA SER A 57 21.24 22.39 -18.74
C SER A 57 20.15 21.43 -18.25
N VAL A 58 20.17 20.18 -18.70
CA VAL A 58 19.28 19.11 -18.22
C VAL A 58 19.80 18.51 -16.91
N VAL A 59 21.13 18.47 -16.72
CA VAL A 59 21.78 17.92 -15.51
C VAL A 59 21.89 18.94 -14.38
N LEU A 60 22.05 20.23 -14.69
CA LEU A 60 22.12 21.35 -13.73
C LEU A 60 20.77 22.01 -13.48
N ARG A 61 19.69 21.47 -14.04
CA ARG A 61 18.34 21.85 -13.64
C ARG A 61 18.11 21.25 -12.26
N ASP A 62 18.32 22.06 -11.22
CA ASP A 62 17.84 21.73 -9.88
C ASP A 62 16.34 21.39 -9.99
N PRO A 63 15.88 20.23 -9.49
CA PRO A 63 14.45 20.04 -9.27
C PRO A 63 13.98 21.12 -8.29
N PRO A 64 12.72 21.60 -8.41
CA PRO A 64 12.18 22.52 -7.41
C PRO A 64 12.32 21.86 -6.03
N SER A 65 12.95 22.56 -5.09
CA SER A 65 13.06 22.14 -3.70
C SER A 65 11.67 22.21 -3.06
N ASP A 66 10.87 21.16 -3.20
CA ASP A 66 9.54 21.05 -2.59
C ASP A 66 9.58 20.48 -1.16
N ASP A 67 10.76 20.20 -0.60
CA ASP A 67 10.91 19.35 0.59
C ASP A 67 10.59 19.99 1.96
N VAL A 68 10.12 21.25 2.01
CA VAL A 68 9.77 21.88 3.31
C VAL A 68 8.39 22.54 3.33
N VAL A 69 7.81 22.85 2.16
CA VAL A 69 6.54 23.58 2.08
C VAL A 69 5.34 22.62 2.11
N GLU A 70 5.51 21.37 1.68
CA GLU A 70 4.39 20.43 1.49
C GLU A 70 3.76 19.94 2.82
N THR A 71 4.56 19.80 3.89
CA THR A 71 4.06 19.37 5.21
C THR A 71 3.28 20.45 5.94
N ASP A 72 3.77 21.70 5.93
CA ASP A 72 3.04 22.86 6.46
C ASP A 72 1.81 23.16 5.59
N ALA A 73 1.89 22.98 4.27
CA ALA A 73 0.75 23.15 3.37
C ALA A 73 -0.34 22.08 3.57
N ALA A 74 0.00 20.80 3.66
CA ALA A 74 -0.97 19.73 3.91
C ALA A 74 -1.63 19.88 5.29
N SER A 75 -0.85 20.27 6.31
CA SER A 75 -1.34 20.52 7.66
C SER A 75 -2.25 21.76 7.72
N ARG A 76 -1.87 22.87 7.09
CA ARG A 76 -2.74 24.05 6.96
C ARG A 76 -4.00 23.75 6.17
N VAL A 77 -3.93 22.94 5.11
CA VAL A 77 -5.11 22.52 4.33
C VAL A 77 -6.06 21.68 5.19
N LEU A 78 -5.55 20.80 6.04
CA LEU A 78 -6.37 20.04 7.00
C LEU A 78 -7.02 20.97 8.05
N GLN A 79 -6.27 21.90 8.64
CA GLN A 79 -6.82 22.88 9.60
C GLN A 79 -7.84 23.84 8.96
N ILE A 80 -7.60 24.28 7.71
CA ILE A 80 -8.52 25.15 6.95
C ILE A 80 -9.81 24.39 6.63
N ARG A 81 -9.72 23.12 6.18
CA ARG A 81 -10.92 22.30 5.93
C ARG A 81 -11.75 22.09 7.20
N LEU A 82 -11.09 21.91 8.34
CA LEU A 82 -11.79 21.77 9.62
C LEU A 82 -12.52 23.06 10.04
N HIS A 83 -11.90 24.22 9.85
CA HIS A 83 -12.53 25.52 10.13
C HIS A 83 -13.69 25.82 9.18
N GLN A 84 -13.55 25.52 7.87
CA GLN A 84 -14.61 25.73 6.89
C GLN A 84 -15.82 24.81 7.13
N ALA A 85 -15.62 23.57 7.59
CA ALA A 85 -16.70 22.67 7.95
C ALA A 85 -17.50 23.15 9.18
N ILE A 86 -16.85 23.84 10.12
CA ILE A 86 -17.49 24.41 11.32
C ILE A 86 -18.28 25.69 10.96
N GLU A 87 -17.79 26.50 10.02
CA GLU A 87 -18.47 27.74 9.58
C GLU A 87 -19.65 27.48 8.63
N SER A 88 -19.64 26.37 7.87
CA SER A 88 -20.67 26.08 6.86
C SER A 88 -22.01 25.55 7.41
N ASP A 89 -22.12 25.27 8.72
CA ASP A 89 -23.37 24.76 9.33
C ASP A 89 -24.43 25.87 9.55
N GLY A 90 -24.12 27.12 9.15
CA GLY A 90 -24.99 28.29 9.26
C GLY A 90 -25.53 28.81 7.92
N GLY A 91 -26.32 28.03 7.17
CA GLY A 91 -27.03 28.58 6.02
C GLY A 91 -27.72 27.57 5.09
N LEU A 92 -28.96 27.20 5.41
CA LEU A 92 -29.81 26.37 4.55
C LEU A 92 -30.61 27.25 3.58
N SER A 93 -30.56 26.97 2.26
CA SER A 93 -31.60 27.39 1.33
C SER A 93 -31.94 26.26 0.35
N GLU A 94 -33.24 25.97 0.30
CA GLU A 94 -33.89 24.86 -0.38
C GLU A 94 -33.74 24.88 -1.90
N LYS A 95 -33.57 23.70 -2.49
CA LYS A 95 -34.25 23.31 -3.74
C LYS A 95 -34.54 21.81 -3.75
N LYS A 96 -35.83 21.49 -3.69
CA LYS A 96 -36.40 20.14 -3.87
C LYS A 96 -36.38 19.76 -5.34
N GLU A 97 -35.87 18.58 -5.65
CA GLU A 97 -36.35 17.76 -6.76
C GLU A 97 -36.46 16.30 -6.31
N GLN A 98 -37.62 15.70 -6.59
CA GLN A 98 -38.08 14.40 -6.13
C GLN A 98 -37.56 13.27 -7.02
N LEU A 99 -36.94 12.25 -6.42
CA LEU A 99 -37.18 10.84 -6.76
C LEU A 99 -36.81 9.97 -5.55
N GLY A 100 -37.74 9.12 -5.12
CA GLY A 100 -37.66 8.41 -3.86
C GLY A 100 -36.60 7.31 -3.82
N ASP A 101 -35.63 7.49 -2.93
CA ASP A 101 -35.12 6.45 -2.04
C ASP A 101 -34.44 7.16 -0.85
N PHE A 102 -34.37 6.52 0.32
CA PHE A 102 -33.93 7.08 1.61
C PHE A 102 -32.92 8.25 1.54
N ASN A 103 -33.32 9.43 2.05
CA ASN A 103 -32.43 10.57 2.30
C ASN A 103 -31.42 10.24 3.43
N VAL A 104 -30.38 9.48 3.11
CA VAL A 104 -29.13 9.48 3.86
C VAL A 104 -28.29 10.58 3.22
N VAL A 105 -28.23 11.75 3.85
CA VAL A 105 -27.21 12.74 3.49
C VAL A 105 -25.86 12.02 3.58
N PRO A 106 -25.04 11.99 2.51
CA PRO A 106 -23.76 11.31 2.55
C PRO A 106 -22.92 11.90 3.68
N SER A 107 -22.53 11.07 4.65
CA SER A 107 -21.70 11.50 5.78
C SER A 107 -20.27 11.87 5.36
N PHE A 108 -19.87 11.51 4.14
CA PHE A 108 -18.60 11.89 3.52
C PHE A 108 -18.83 12.48 2.14
N ASP A 109 -17.99 13.46 1.76
CA ASP A 109 -17.89 13.91 0.39
C ASP A 109 -17.32 12.80 -0.51
N LYS A 110 -18.08 12.41 -1.54
CA LYS A 110 -17.73 11.29 -2.42
C LYS A 110 -16.44 11.55 -3.20
N GLU A 111 -16.19 12.79 -3.60
CA GLU A 111 -15.01 13.15 -4.39
C GLU A 111 -13.73 13.17 -3.55
N SER A 112 -13.84 13.47 -2.26
CA SER A 112 -12.71 13.48 -1.33
C SER A 112 -12.01 12.11 -1.17
N CYS A 113 -12.75 11.00 -1.25
CA CYS A 113 -12.23 9.66 -1.07
C CYS A 113 -13.02 8.61 -1.88
N LEU A 114 -12.62 8.39 -3.13
CA LEU A 114 -13.29 7.50 -4.07
C LEU A 114 -13.28 6.04 -3.61
N SER A 115 -12.16 5.61 -3.02
CA SER A 115 -11.96 4.22 -2.57
C SER A 115 -13.03 3.75 -1.57
N ARG A 116 -13.61 4.66 -0.77
CA ARG A 116 -14.69 4.34 0.18
C ARG A 116 -15.93 3.75 -0.48
N TYR A 117 -16.24 4.22 -1.69
CA TYR A 117 -17.46 3.84 -2.41
C TYR A 117 -17.19 2.85 -3.55
N GLU A 118 -15.99 2.90 -4.12
CA GLU A 118 -15.62 2.09 -5.28
C GLU A 118 -14.93 0.78 -4.91
N ALA A 119 -14.45 0.61 -3.67
CA ALA A 119 -13.72 -0.58 -3.23
C ALA A 119 -14.43 -1.91 -3.55
N SER A 120 -15.75 -1.94 -3.41
CA SER A 120 -16.58 -3.12 -3.67
C SER A 120 -16.59 -3.55 -5.14
N LEU A 121 -16.26 -2.65 -6.08
CA LEU A 121 -16.18 -2.96 -7.51
C LEU A 121 -14.95 -3.82 -7.86
N TYR A 122 -13.93 -3.81 -7.01
CA TYR A 122 -12.64 -4.47 -7.24
C TYR A 122 -12.49 -5.78 -6.46
N ARG A 123 -13.31 -5.96 -5.41
CA ARG A 123 -13.30 -7.13 -4.54
C ARG A 123 -14.47 -8.05 -4.85
N LYS A 124 -14.28 -9.34 -4.61
CA LYS A 124 -15.39 -10.28 -4.57
C LYS A 124 -16.25 -10.00 -3.35
N GLU A 125 -17.54 -10.32 -3.47
CA GLU A 125 -18.46 -10.28 -2.35
C GLU A 125 -17.92 -11.15 -1.21
N SER A 126 -17.84 -10.56 -0.02
CA SER A 126 -17.32 -11.26 1.15
C SER A 126 -18.31 -12.35 1.58
N PRO A 127 -17.87 -13.59 1.83
CA PRO A 127 -18.74 -14.61 2.40
C PRO A 127 -19.05 -14.33 3.88
N PHE A 128 -18.28 -13.44 4.52
CA PHE A 128 -18.42 -13.07 5.92
C PHE A 128 -19.45 -11.96 6.08
N LYS A 129 -20.43 -12.17 6.96
CA LYS A 129 -21.46 -11.18 7.25
C LYS A 129 -21.10 -10.41 8.51
N GLN A 130 -21.04 -9.09 8.39
CA GLN A 130 -20.90 -8.20 9.53
C GLN A 130 -22.09 -8.36 10.48
N SER A 131 -21.82 -8.37 11.78
CA SER A 131 -22.88 -8.44 12.78
C SER A 131 -23.60 -7.09 12.87
N SER A 132 -24.92 -7.11 13.03
CA SER A 132 -25.70 -5.88 13.25
C SER A 132 -25.28 -5.16 14.54
N TYR A 133 -24.72 -5.91 15.50
CA TYR A 133 -24.16 -5.33 16.72
C TYR A 133 -22.88 -4.53 16.44
N LEU A 134 -22.01 -5.00 15.53
CA LEU A 134 -20.84 -4.23 15.10
C LEU A 134 -21.27 -2.93 14.41
N ASP A 135 -22.27 -2.97 13.52
CA ASP A 135 -22.82 -1.77 12.88
C ASP A 135 -23.27 -0.72 13.91
N TYR A 136 -24.09 -1.17 14.88
CA TYR A 136 -24.56 -0.32 15.98
C TYR A 136 -23.39 0.25 16.80
N ARG A 137 -22.37 -0.56 17.09
CA ARG A 137 -21.21 -0.12 17.89
C ARG A 137 -20.33 0.87 17.13
N LEU A 138 -20.17 0.71 15.82
CA LEU A 138 -19.43 1.66 14.97
C LEU A 138 -20.17 3.00 14.86
N GLN A 139 -21.48 3.00 14.62
CA GLN A 139 -22.29 4.23 14.62
C GLN A 139 -22.20 4.98 15.96
N ARG A 140 -22.31 4.25 17.08
CA ARG A 140 -22.15 4.83 18.41
C ARG A 140 -20.73 5.38 18.65
N TYR A 141 -19.72 4.76 18.04
CA TYR A 141 -18.37 5.27 18.08
C TYR A 141 -18.23 6.57 17.28
N GLU A 142 -18.82 6.67 16.09
CA GLU A 142 -18.85 7.91 15.29
C GLU A 142 -19.51 9.06 16.08
N ASP A 143 -20.61 8.79 16.80
CA ASP A 143 -21.25 9.78 17.68
C ASP A 143 -20.38 10.17 18.90
N LEU A 144 -19.59 9.24 19.43
CA LEU A 144 -18.60 9.53 20.46
C LEU A 144 -17.50 10.43 19.89
N HIS A 145 -16.99 10.09 18.71
CA HIS A 145 -15.93 10.83 18.02
C HIS A 145 -16.39 12.24 17.62
N ARG A 146 -17.66 12.42 17.21
CA ARG A 146 -18.24 13.74 16.93
C ARG A 146 -18.33 14.64 18.16
N ARG A 147 -18.61 14.06 19.34
CA ARG A 147 -18.75 14.82 20.60
C ARG A 147 -17.44 15.09 21.32
N CYS A 148 -16.48 14.18 21.20
CA CYS A 148 -15.23 14.19 21.94
C CYS A 148 -13.99 14.34 21.03
N GLY A 149 -14.16 14.43 19.71
CA GLY A 149 -13.04 14.53 18.78
C GLY A 149 -12.24 15.82 18.92
N PRO A 150 -11.10 15.94 18.20
CA PRO A 150 -10.26 17.12 18.24
C PRO A 150 -11.04 18.42 18.06
N PHE A 151 -10.62 19.47 18.77
CA PHE A 151 -11.17 20.84 18.70
C PHE A 151 -12.64 21.01 19.17
N THR A 152 -13.29 19.95 19.66
CA THR A 152 -14.61 20.07 20.30
C THR A 152 -14.50 20.70 21.69
N THR A 153 -15.61 21.25 22.21
CA THR A 153 -15.68 21.78 23.58
C THR A 153 -15.26 20.72 24.61
N SER A 154 -15.74 19.49 24.46
CA SER A 154 -15.42 18.38 25.37
C SER A 154 -13.95 18.00 25.33
N TYR A 155 -13.32 18.03 24.15
CA TYR A 155 -11.89 17.80 23.98
C TYR A 155 -11.05 18.87 24.66
N ASN A 156 -11.37 20.15 24.42
CA ASN A 156 -10.64 21.27 25.01
C ASN A 156 -10.74 21.24 26.55
N LEU A 157 -11.90 20.92 27.11
CA LEU A 157 -12.07 20.74 28.55
C LEU A 157 -11.19 19.61 29.12
N THR A 158 -11.10 18.47 28.44
CA THR A 158 -10.20 17.38 28.90
C THR A 158 -8.72 17.77 28.75
N LEU A 159 -8.39 18.55 27.71
CA LEU A 159 -7.03 19.00 27.43
C LEU A 159 -6.56 20.05 28.45
N ASP A 160 -7.43 20.96 28.87
CA ASP A 160 -7.09 21.99 29.85
C ASP A 160 -6.82 21.38 31.24
N LYS A 161 -7.56 20.34 31.61
CA LYS A 161 -7.26 19.56 32.81
C LYS A 161 -5.92 18.82 32.73
N LEU A 162 -5.60 18.27 31.55
CA LEU A 162 -4.30 17.64 31.33
C LEU A 162 -3.15 18.64 31.57
N LYS A 163 -3.33 19.90 31.16
CA LYS A 163 -2.36 20.99 31.38
C LYS A 163 -2.29 21.45 32.83
N SER A 164 -3.42 21.50 33.54
CA SER A 164 -3.45 21.93 34.95
C SER A 164 -2.90 20.88 35.90
N GLY A 165 -2.85 19.61 35.50
CA GLY A 165 -2.41 18.49 36.35
C GLY A 165 -3.35 18.21 37.51
N ASP A 166 -4.56 18.79 37.49
CA ASP A 166 -5.54 18.67 38.54
C ASP A 166 -6.42 17.43 38.31
N GLY A 167 -6.25 16.43 39.19
CA GLY A 167 -7.07 15.22 39.22
C GLY A 167 -8.40 15.39 39.96
N SER A 168 -8.77 16.63 40.33
CA SER A 168 -10.00 16.90 41.09
C SER A 168 -11.29 16.61 40.29
N ASP A 169 -12.30 16.18 41.04
CA ASP A 169 -13.63 15.70 40.63
C ASP A 169 -14.57 16.81 40.08
N GLY A 170 -14.03 17.92 39.58
CA GLY A 170 -14.82 18.87 38.78
C GLY A 170 -15.27 18.23 37.47
N GLU A 171 -16.32 18.71 36.79
CA GLU A 171 -16.89 18.12 35.56
C GLU A 171 -15.80 17.67 34.57
N VAL A 172 -15.41 16.39 34.62
CA VAL A 172 -14.66 15.75 33.54
C VAL A 172 -15.69 15.57 32.43
N SER A 173 -15.38 15.99 31.21
CA SER A 173 -16.29 15.96 30.05
C SER A 173 -16.78 14.56 29.65
N GLY A 174 -16.56 13.52 30.47
CA GLY A 174 -16.88 12.12 30.23
C GLY A 174 -16.03 11.48 29.13
N CYS A 175 -15.28 12.28 28.37
CA CYS A 175 -14.46 11.85 27.25
C CYS A 175 -13.14 11.24 27.72
N ARG A 176 -12.81 10.09 27.14
CA ARG A 176 -11.56 9.37 27.36
C ARG A 176 -10.92 9.07 26.02
N TYR A 177 -9.60 9.01 25.99
CA TYR A 177 -8.82 8.97 24.76
C TYR A 177 -7.80 7.84 24.78
N VAL A 178 -7.54 7.27 23.61
CA VAL A 178 -6.36 6.46 23.29
C VAL A 178 -5.60 7.19 22.18
N ILE A 179 -4.39 7.64 22.47
CA ILE A 179 -3.48 8.19 21.48
C ILE A 179 -2.60 7.06 20.99
N TRP A 180 -2.75 6.66 19.73
CA TRP A 180 -1.88 5.70 19.09
C TRP A 180 -0.67 6.40 18.50
N LEU A 181 0.53 6.01 18.96
CA LEU A 181 1.80 6.55 18.48
C LEU A 181 2.26 5.82 17.22
N ASN A 182 2.57 6.59 16.19
CA ASN A 182 3.00 6.10 14.89
C ASN A 182 4.48 5.72 14.96
N SER A 183 4.76 4.41 14.95
CA SER A 183 6.14 3.92 14.93
C SER A 183 6.74 4.03 13.54
N ASN A 184 8.06 4.21 13.45
CA ASN A 184 8.80 4.24 12.17
C ASN A 184 8.88 2.87 11.44
N GLY A 185 7.97 1.94 11.73
CA GLY A 185 7.95 0.59 11.17
C GLY A 185 7.33 0.49 9.77
N GLU A 186 7.34 -0.74 9.22
CA GLU A 186 6.66 -1.08 7.97
C GLU A 186 5.17 -0.70 8.01
N LEU A 187 4.61 -0.33 6.86
CA LEU A 187 3.19 0.04 6.74
C LEU A 187 2.25 -1.05 7.28
N GLY A 188 2.54 -2.33 7.00
CA GLY A 188 1.71 -3.44 7.47
C GLY A 188 1.59 -3.49 9.00
N ASN A 189 2.71 -3.38 9.71
CA ASN A 189 2.71 -3.35 11.19
C ASN A 189 1.93 -2.15 11.74
N ARG A 190 2.07 -0.98 11.11
CA ARG A 190 1.31 0.22 11.50
C ARG A 190 -0.18 0.02 11.36
N MET A 191 -0.63 -0.56 10.25
CA MET A 191 -2.04 -0.87 10.01
C MET A 191 -2.59 -1.91 10.99
N LEU A 192 -1.85 -2.98 11.26
CA LEU A 192 -2.23 -4.02 12.22
C LEU A 192 -2.32 -3.46 13.66
N GLY A 193 -1.31 -2.67 14.06
CA GLY A 193 -1.28 -2.02 15.37
C GLY A 193 -2.41 -1.01 15.54
N LEU A 194 -2.69 -0.22 14.51
CA LEU A 194 -3.77 0.78 14.51
C LEU A 194 -5.16 0.13 14.58
N ALA A 195 -5.40 -0.95 13.83
CA ALA A 195 -6.64 -1.73 13.94
C ALA A 195 -6.82 -2.33 15.35
N SER A 196 -5.73 -2.82 15.95
CA SER A 196 -5.73 -3.34 17.32
C SER A 196 -6.05 -2.24 18.35
N ALA A 197 -5.47 -1.05 18.19
CA ALA A 197 -5.73 0.12 19.03
C ALA A 197 -7.18 0.62 18.88
N PHE A 198 -7.73 0.60 17.67
CA PHE A 198 -9.13 0.93 17.42
C PHE A 198 -10.08 -0.04 18.12
N LEU A 199 -9.84 -1.36 18.04
CA LEU A 199 -10.66 -2.31 18.78
C LEU A 199 -10.58 -2.06 20.29
N TYR A 200 -9.39 -1.79 20.82
CA TYR A 200 -9.24 -1.44 22.22
C TYR A 200 -10.04 -0.18 22.60
N ALA A 201 -10.04 0.84 21.73
CA ALA A 201 -10.83 2.06 21.91
C ALA A 201 -12.35 1.76 21.91
N LEU A 202 -12.83 0.86 21.05
CA LEU A 202 -14.23 0.39 21.06
C LEU A 202 -14.59 -0.31 22.37
N LEU A 203 -13.73 -1.20 22.85
CA LEU A 203 -13.96 -1.99 24.08
C LEU A 203 -13.96 -1.12 25.34
N THR A 204 -13.18 -0.04 25.33
CA THR A 204 -13.01 0.86 26.49
C THR A 204 -13.82 2.16 26.39
N ASN A 205 -14.63 2.33 25.33
CA ASN A 205 -15.38 3.55 25.02
C ASN A 205 -14.47 4.80 25.06
N ARG A 206 -13.35 4.73 24.34
CA ARG A 206 -12.38 5.83 24.19
C ARG A 206 -12.39 6.34 22.76
N VAL A 207 -12.11 7.61 22.57
CA VAL A 207 -11.80 8.21 21.26
C VAL A 207 -10.38 7.80 20.86
N LEU A 208 -10.21 7.36 19.61
CA LEU A 208 -8.89 7.05 19.06
C LEU A 208 -8.34 8.30 18.41
N LEU A 209 -7.14 8.72 18.80
CA LEU A 209 -6.38 9.78 18.14
C LEU A 209 -5.07 9.19 17.60
N VAL A 210 -4.75 9.50 16.35
CA VAL A 210 -3.63 8.93 15.61
C VAL A 210 -2.54 9.98 15.45
N GLU A 211 -1.32 9.65 15.85
CA GLU A 211 -0.16 10.49 15.54
C GLU A 211 0.05 10.55 14.01
N LEU A 212 -0.02 11.77 13.46
CA LEU A 212 -0.01 12.03 12.01
C LEU A 212 1.24 11.43 11.32
N GLY A 213 2.41 11.54 11.95
CA GLY A 213 3.69 11.14 11.34
C GLY A 213 3.94 11.85 10.00
N LEU A 214 4.70 11.20 9.12
CA LEU A 214 5.11 11.78 7.83
C LEU A 214 4.16 11.48 6.67
N ASP A 215 3.39 10.40 6.75
CA ASP A 215 2.70 9.83 5.58
C ASP A 215 1.26 9.37 5.83
N MET A 216 0.73 9.38 7.07
CA MET A 216 -0.60 8.79 7.35
C MET A 216 -1.75 9.50 6.60
N ALA A 217 -1.77 10.83 6.59
CA ALA A 217 -2.78 11.61 5.87
C ALA A 217 -2.69 11.46 4.35
N ASP A 218 -1.51 11.11 3.85
CA ASP A 218 -1.26 10.86 2.43
C ASP A 218 -1.69 9.45 2.00
N LEU A 219 -1.77 8.52 2.95
CA LEU A 219 -2.09 7.12 2.71
C LEU A 219 -3.57 6.80 2.92
N PHE A 220 -4.18 7.38 3.96
CA PHE A 220 -5.52 7.03 4.42
C PHE A 220 -6.46 8.23 4.41
N CYS A 221 -7.69 8.00 3.97
CA CYS A 221 -8.79 8.94 4.16
C CYS A 221 -9.24 8.97 5.63
N GLU A 222 -9.91 10.05 6.03
CA GLU A 222 -10.56 10.15 7.35
C GLU A 222 -11.62 9.05 7.50
N PRO A 223 -11.54 8.15 8.49
CA PRO A 223 -12.46 7.02 8.62
C PRO A 223 -13.78 7.38 9.30
N PHE A 224 -13.84 8.49 10.05
CA PHE A 224 -15.00 8.88 10.82
C PHE A 224 -15.67 10.12 10.20
N PRO A 225 -17.00 10.14 10.03
CA PRO A 225 -17.65 11.23 9.33
C PRO A 225 -17.51 12.58 10.05
N ASN A 226 -17.31 13.65 9.28
CA ASN A 226 -17.25 15.04 9.74
C ASN A 226 -16.28 15.32 10.90
N THR A 227 -15.28 14.47 11.10
CA THR A 227 -14.29 14.61 12.17
C THR A 227 -12.91 14.18 11.66
N SER A 228 -11.86 14.51 12.41
CA SER A 228 -10.51 14.02 12.12
C SER A 228 -10.02 13.12 13.23
N TRP A 229 -9.55 11.93 12.88
CA TRP A 229 -8.91 11.01 13.84
C TRP A 229 -7.47 11.39 14.17
N PHE A 230 -6.90 12.40 13.51
CA PHE A 230 -5.52 12.80 13.73
C PHE A 230 -5.38 13.62 15.03
N LEU A 231 -4.29 13.35 15.76
CA LEU A 231 -3.92 14.13 16.93
C LEU A 231 -3.46 15.53 16.50
N PRO A 232 -4.00 16.62 17.09
CA PRO A 232 -3.52 17.98 16.83
C PRO A 232 -2.02 18.15 17.09
N LEU A 233 -1.35 18.94 16.24
CA LEU A 233 0.08 19.22 16.34
C LEU A 233 0.43 20.01 17.61
N GLU A 234 -0.53 20.78 18.12
CA GLU A 234 -0.41 21.59 19.33
C GLU A 234 -0.63 20.77 20.62
N PHE A 235 -0.76 19.44 20.53
CA PHE A 235 -0.97 18.60 21.71
C PHE A 235 0.23 18.69 22.68
N PRO A 236 0.00 18.98 23.98
CA PRO A 236 1.07 19.37 24.92
C PRO A 236 2.17 18.33 25.13
N LEU A 237 1.89 17.05 24.93
CA LEU A 237 2.85 15.96 25.18
C LEU A 237 3.55 15.47 23.91
N ASN A 238 3.34 16.12 22.75
CA ASN A 238 3.95 15.70 21.49
C ASN A 238 5.49 15.61 21.57
N SER A 239 6.13 16.53 22.29
CA SER A 239 7.58 16.51 22.49
C SER A 239 8.07 15.31 23.30
N LEU A 240 7.22 14.75 24.17
CA LEU A 240 7.57 13.63 25.05
C LEU A 240 7.38 12.26 24.39
N PHE A 241 6.76 12.17 23.22
CA PHE A 241 6.54 10.90 22.53
C PHE A 241 7.86 10.19 22.13
N ASN A 242 8.92 10.98 21.92
CA ASN A 242 10.27 10.44 21.71
C ASN A 242 10.96 10.01 23.01
N GLU A 243 10.53 10.53 24.17
CA GLU A 243 11.11 10.29 25.50
C GLU A 243 10.22 9.38 26.36
N GLN A 244 10.11 8.12 25.93
CA GLN A 244 9.22 7.11 26.52
C GLN A 244 9.43 6.88 28.04
N SER A 245 10.64 7.08 28.54
CA SER A 245 10.97 6.99 29.96
C SER A 245 10.29 8.07 30.80
N LEU A 246 10.16 9.29 30.27
CA LEU A 246 9.47 10.39 30.93
C LEU A 246 7.96 10.21 30.92
N LEU A 247 7.38 9.69 29.83
CA LEU A 247 5.96 9.36 29.77
C LEU A 247 5.58 8.30 30.80
N ARG A 248 6.42 7.27 30.96
CA ARG A 248 6.22 6.19 31.93
C ARG A 248 6.31 6.68 33.38
N ASN A 249 7.14 7.69 33.64
CA ASN A 249 7.41 8.23 34.97
C ASN A 249 6.73 9.58 35.24
N SER A 250 5.78 10.00 34.39
CA SER A 250 5.22 11.36 34.41
C SER A 250 4.50 11.70 35.73
N GLY A 251 4.09 10.69 36.51
CA GLY A 251 3.40 10.87 37.79
C GLY A 251 2.03 11.55 37.68
N ASN A 252 1.59 11.87 36.47
CA ASN A 252 0.32 12.54 36.21
C ASN A 252 -0.82 11.51 36.23
N PRO A 253 -1.77 11.59 37.17
CA PRO A 253 -2.87 10.62 37.28
C PRO A 253 -3.82 10.64 36.06
N MET A 254 -3.75 11.67 35.22
CA MET A 254 -4.57 11.80 34.02
C MET A 254 -4.01 11.04 32.81
N VAL A 255 -2.73 10.64 32.85
CA VAL A 255 -2.03 10.03 31.72
C VAL A 255 -1.51 8.66 32.08
N ALA A 256 -1.85 7.67 31.27
CA ALA A 256 -1.20 6.37 31.29
C ALA A 256 -0.41 6.18 30.00
N TYR A 257 0.80 5.64 30.09
CA TYR A 257 1.58 5.22 28.92
C TYR A 257 1.73 3.70 28.90
N ARG A 258 1.49 3.08 27.75
CA ARG A 258 1.73 1.65 27.51
C ARG A 258 2.43 1.44 26.18
N HIS A 259 3.42 0.56 26.21
CA HIS A 259 4.16 0.11 25.03
C HIS A 259 3.87 -1.37 24.85
N VAL A 260 3.22 -1.72 23.74
CA VAL A 260 2.85 -3.09 23.37
C VAL A 260 3.74 -3.52 22.22
N VAL A 261 4.85 -4.17 22.57
CA VAL A 261 5.86 -4.68 21.61
C VAL A 261 5.75 -6.19 21.50
N ARG A 262 6.14 -6.69 20.33
CA ARG A 262 6.32 -8.12 20.00
C ARG A 262 7.09 -8.91 21.08
N ASP A 263 8.25 -8.41 21.51
CA ASP A 263 9.06 -8.97 22.60
C ASP A 263 8.95 -8.12 23.87
N SER A 264 7.74 -8.07 24.42
CA SER A 264 7.46 -7.32 25.64
C SER A 264 8.15 -7.96 26.86
N SER A 265 8.68 -7.12 27.76
CA SER A 265 9.04 -7.56 29.11
C SER A 265 7.79 -8.04 29.87
N ASP A 266 7.94 -8.85 30.92
CA ASP A 266 6.79 -9.38 31.68
C ASP A 266 5.84 -8.27 32.17
N GLN A 267 6.36 -7.08 32.47
CA GLN A 267 5.55 -5.91 32.85
C GLN A 267 4.69 -5.34 31.70
N GLN A 268 5.16 -5.43 30.46
CA GLN A 268 4.40 -4.96 29.29
C GLN A 268 3.31 -5.96 28.90
N LYS A 269 3.52 -7.26 29.17
CA LYS A 269 2.53 -8.31 28.99
C LYS A 269 1.33 -8.20 29.95
N LEU A 270 1.51 -7.53 31.09
CA LEU A 270 0.43 -7.21 32.02
C LEU A 270 -0.69 -6.36 31.39
N PHE A 271 -0.44 -5.68 30.25
CA PHE A 271 -1.49 -4.97 29.53
C PHE A 271 -2.72 -5.87 29.25
N PHE A 272 -2.54 -7.17 29.05
CA PHE A 272 -3.66 -8.09 28.81
C PHE A 272 -4.28 -8.70 30.09
N CYS A 273 -3.90 -8.23 31.28
CA CYS A 273 -4.48 -8.67 32.55
C CYS A 273 -5.56 -7.70 33.04
N GLU A 274 -6.62 -8.24 33.64
CA GLU A 274 -7.77 -7.48 34.13
C GLU A 274 -7.40 -6.45 35.21
N GLU A 275 -6.57 -6.84 36.18
CA GLU A 275 -6.08 -5.93 37.23
C GLU A 275 -5.35 -4.70 36.67
N SER A 276 -4.62 -4.90 35.57
CA SER A 276 -3.88 -3.81 34.93
C SER A 276 -4.78 -2.93 34.06
N GLN A 277 -5.91 -3.43 33.57
CA GLN A 277 -6.89 -2.63 32.83
C GLN A 277 -7.57 -1.59 33.73
N VAL A 278 -7.78 -1.89 35.01
CA VAL A 278 -8.29 -0.92 36.00
C VAL A 278 -7.34 0.28 36.14
N LEU A 279 -6.04 0.03 36.14
CA LEU A 279 -5.01 1.08 36.19
C LEU A 279 -4.91 1.91 34.89
N LEU A 280 -5.64 1.53 33.84
CA LEU A 280 -5.70 2.22 32.56
C LEU A 280 -7.00 3.01 32.38
N GLU A 281 -7.82 3.17 33.43
CA GLU A 281 -9.05 3.97 33.37
C GLU A 281 -8.83 5.50 33.37
N THR A 282 -7.60 5.96 33.12
CA THR A 282 -7.24 7.38 33.03
C THR A 282 -7.90 8.09 31.84
N PRO A 283 -8.12 9.41 31.85
CA PRO A 283 -8.67 10.14 30.70
C PRO A 283 -7.82 10.00 29.44
N TRP A 284 -6.48 10.06 29.55
CA TRP A 284 -5.57 9.95 28.41
C TRP A 284 -4.73 8.67 28.52
N LEU A 285 -4.86 7.78 27.54
CA LEU A 285 -3.97 6.64 27.35
C LEU A 285 -3.09 6.87 26.14
N ILE A 286 -1.78 6.92 26.32
CA ILE A 286 -0.81 6.94 25.23
C ILE A 286 -0.37 5.51 24.98
N LEU A 287 -0.65 5.00 23.79
CA LEU A 287 -0.38 3.64 23.37
C LEU A 287 0.62 3.64 22.22
N LYS A 288 1.80 3.09 22.47
CA LYS A 288 2.74 2.74 21.40
C LYS A 288 2.58 1.27 21.09
N ALA A 289 2.18 0.94 19.86
CA ALA A 289 2.02 -0.45 19.45
C ALA A 289 2.39 -0.63 17.98
N ASP A 290 3.47 -1.35 17.75
CA ASP A 290 4.01 -1.69 16.43
C ASP A 290 3.75 -3.16 16.05
N SER A 291 2.79 -3.80 16.73
CA SER A 291 2.47 -5.22 16.59
C SER A 291 0.96 -5.47 16.52
N PHE A 292 0.57 -6.56 15.87
CA PHE A 292 -0.82 -7.04 15.90
C PHE A 292 -1.11 -7.70 17.25
N PHE A 293 -1.85 -7.00 18.12
CA PHE A 293 -2.22 -7.49 19.45
C PHE A 293 -3.73 -7.72 19.63
N LEU A 294 -4.51 -7.45 18.59
CA LEU A 294 -5.96 -7.69 18.57
C LEU A 294 -6.34 -9.08 19.11
N PRO A 295 -5.69 -10.20 18.70
CA PRO A 295 -6.09 -11.53 19.18
C PRO A 295 -5.88 -11.69 20.69
N SER A 296 -4.86 -11.03 21.26
CA SER A 296 -4.60 -11.06 22.70
C SER A 296 -5.71 -10.40 23.52
N LEU A 297 -6.48 -9.46 22.95
CA LEU A 297 -7.64 -8.86 23.62
C LEU A 297 -8.76 -9.86 23.91
N PHE A 298 -8.87 -10.95 23.13
CA PHE A 298 -9.83 -12.03 23.39
C PHE A 298 -9.50 -12.86 24.64
N SER A 299 -8.29 -12.72 25.18
CA SER A 299 -7.88 -13.37 26.42
C SER A 299 -8.26 -12.57 27.67
N VAL A 300 -8.69 -11.31 27.52
CA VAL A 300 -9.12 -10.46 28.63
C VAL A 300 -10.58 -10.80 28.98
N SER A 301 -10.80 -11.32 30.20
CA SER A 301 -12.12 -11.79 30.66
C SER A 301 -13.22 -10.75 30.52
N SER A 302 -12.95 -9.50 30.91
CA SER A 302 -13.91 -8.39 30.85
C SER A 302 -14.33 -8.02 29.42
N PHE A 303 -13.50 -8.27 28.41
CA PHE A 303 -13.81 -7.97 27.00
C PHE A 303 -14.53 -9.10 26.28
N LYS A 304 -14.49 -10.32 26.82
CA LYS A 304 -14.95 -11.54 26.15
C LYS A 304 -16.40 -11.46 25.67
N GLN A 305 -17.32 -10.96 26.51
CA GLN A 305 -18.74 -10.88 26.16
C GLN A 305 -19.01 -9.87 25.05
N GLU A 306 -18.35 -8.70 25.10
CA GLU A 306 -18.49 -7.67 24.07
C GLU A 306 -17.90 -8.15 22.74
N LEU A 307 -16.71 -8.76 22.76
CA LEU A 307 -16.05 -9.32 21.58
C LEU A 307 -16.88 -10.42 20.90
N GLN A 308 -17.56 -11.27 21.67
CA GLN A 308 -18.45 -12.31 21.11
C GLN A 308 -19.67 -11.71 20.38
N LYS A 309 -20.17 -10.55 20.82
CA LYS A 309 -21.27 -9.85 20.15
C LYS A 309 -20.79 -9.11 18.91
N LEU A 310 -19.63 -8.43 19.00
CA LEU A 310 -19.01 -7.73 17.88
C LEU A 310 -18.66 -8.70 16.75
N PHE A 311 -17.99 -9.81 17.09
CA PHE A 311 -17.46 -10.79 16.16
C PHE A 311 -17.94 -12.21 16.51
N PRO A 312 -19.15 -12.61 16.08
CA PRO A 312 -19.63 -13.98 16.24
C PRO A 312 -18.65 -15.00 15.64
N GLU A 313 -18.09 -14.67 14.48
CA GLU A 313 -16.95 -15.37 13.88
C GLU A 313 -15.64 -14.67 14.31
N LYS A 314 -14.99 -15.20 15.36
CA LYS A 314 -13.80 -14.56 15.98
C LYS A 314 -12.66 -14.26 15.01
N GLU A 315 -12.53 -15.06 13.95
CA GLU A 315 -11.47 -14.97 12.94
C GLU A 315 -11.81 -14.00 11.79
N THR A 316 -12.61 -12.97 12.07
CA THR A 316 -13.02 -11.94 11.08
C THR A 316 -12.85 -10.52 11.61
N ALA A 317 -12.22 -10.36 12.78
CA ALA A 317 -12.17 -9.08 13.47
C ALA A 317 -11.35 -8.04 12.68
N PHE A 318 -10.13 -8.40 12.25
CA PHE A 318 -9.32 -7.52 11.41
C PHE A 318 -9.96 -7.30 10.03
N HIS A 319 -10.67 -8.29 9.47
CA HIS A 319 -11.36 -8.13 8.19
C HIS A 319 -12.34 -6.96 8.23
N PHE A 320 -13.26 -6.93 9.20
CA PHE A 320 -14.25 -5.87 9.30
C PHE A 320 -13.64 -4.54 9.75
N LEU A 321 -12.79 -4.54 10.77
CA LEU A 321 -12.17 -3.30 11.26
C LEU A 321 -11.22 -2.69 10.23
N GLY A 322 -10.44 -3.51 9.52
CA GLY A 322 -9.54 -3.04 8.49
C GLY A 322 -10.28 -2.44 7.30
N GLN A 323 -11.39 -3.05 6.88
CA GLN A 323 -12.24 -2.49 5.81
C GLN A 323 -12.93 -1.18 6.21
N TYR A 324 -13.26 -1.02 7.49
CA TYR A 324 -13.85 0.22 8.01
C TYR A 324 -12.84 1.36 8.14
N LEU A 325 -11.62 1.07 8.61
CA LEU A 325 -10.61 2.09 8.87
C LEU A 325 -9.81 2.49 7.62
N PHE A 326 -9.40 1.51 6.81
CA PHE A 326 -8.32 1.73 5.85
C PHE A 326 -8.84 1.95 4.43
N HIS A 327 -9.19 3.21 4.16
CA HIS A 327 -9.52 3.68 2.81
C HIS A 327 -8.33 4.40 2.19
N PRO A 328 -7.76 3.91 1.07
CA PRO A 328 -6.69 4.62 0.36
C PRO A 328 -7.12 6.01 -0.09
N THR A 329 -6.25 7.01 0.05
CA THR A 329 -6.46 8.33 -0.59
C THR A 329 -6.57 8.20 -2.10
N ASN A 330 -7.14 9.21 -2.76
CA ASN A 330 -7.29 9.21 -4.22
C ASN A 330 -5.96 9.03 -4.98
N VAL A 331 -4.84 9.49 -4.40
CA VAL A 331 -3.50 9.29 -4.97
C VAL A 331 -3.14 7.81 -5.03
N VAL A 332 -3.31 7.10 -3.91
CA VAL A 332 -3.05 5.65 -3.84
C VAL A 332 -4.10 4.87 -4.61
N TRP A 333 -5.36 5.25 -4.51
CA TRP A 333 -6.47 4.65 -5.24
C TRP A 333 -6.24 4.70 -6.75
N GLY A 334 -5.70 5.81 -7.26
CA GLY A 334 -5.30 5.92 -8.66
C GLY A 334 -4.23 4.89 -9.07
N LEU A 335 -3.26 4.57 -8.20
CA LEU A 335 -2.26 3.53 -8.47
C LEU A 335 -2.92 2.15 -8.57
N ILE A 336 -3.79 1.84 -7.61
CA ILE A 336 -4.51 0.56 -7.51
C ILE A 336 -5.39 0.36 -8.74
N THR A 337 -6.27 1.31 -9.01
CA THR A 337 -7.31 1.19 -10.05
C THR A 337 -6.70 1.11 -11.46
N ARG A 338 -5.68 1.93 -11.76
CA ARG A 338 -4.98 1.87 -13.07
C ARG A 338 -4.30 0.52 -13.27
N TYR A 339 -3.62 0.00 -12.26
CA TYR A 339 -2.94 -1.29 -12.36
C TYR A 339 -3.95 -2.43 -12.51
N TYR A 340 -4.99 -2.44 -11.68
CA TYR A 340 -6.03 -3.46 -11.73
C TYR A 340 -6.71 -3.51 -13.09
N HIS A 341 -7.14 -2.36 -13.63
CA HIS A 341 -7.82 -2.29 -14.92
C HIS A 341 -6.91 -2.68 -16.09
N ALA A 342 -5.64 -2.31 -16.05
CA ALA A 342 -4.69 -2.63 -17.13
C ALA A 342 -4.30 -4.11 -17.17
N TYR A 343 -4.15 -4.75 -16.01
CA TYR A 343 -3.48 -6.06 -15.91
C TYR A 343 -4.33 -7.19 -15.32
N LEU A 344 -5.30 -6.88 -14.46
CA LEU A 344 -6.00 -7.89 -13.64
C LEU A 344 -7.50 -8.02 -13.94
N ALA A 345 -8.17 -6.95 -14.36
CA ALA A 345 -9.62 -6.88 -14.45
C ALA A 345 -10.23 -7.91 -15.43
N ARG A 346 -9.55 -8.19 -16.54
CA ARG A 346 -10.09 -9.05 -17.62
C ARG A 346 -9.95 -10.56 -17.38
N ALA A 347 -9.20 -10.97 -16.37
CA ALA A 347 -8.99 -12.39 -16.10
C ALA A 347 -10.20 -13.02 -15.40
N ASP A 348 -10.53 -14.25 -15.77
CA ASP A 348 -11.56 -15.07 -15.11
C ASP A 348 -11.15 -15.46 -13.68
N GLN A 349 -9.85 -15.57 -13.44
CA GLN A 349 -9.27 -15.83 -12.12
C GLN A 349 -8.05 -14.96 -11.85
N ARG A 350 -7.94 -14.46 -10.62
CA ARG A 350 -6.83 -13.62 -10.16
C ARG A 350 -6.10 -14.31 -9.03
N ILE A 351 -4.78 -14.47 -9.16
CA ILE A 351 -3.94 -15.12 -8.16
C ILE A 351 -2.89 -14.13 -7.67
N GLY A 352 -2.85 -13.89 -6.37
CA GLY A 352 -1.78 -13.15 -5.72
C GLY A 352 -0.68 -14.12 -5.28
N ILE A 353 0.57 -13.82 -5.58
CA ILE A 353 1.73 -14.54 -5.04
C ILE A 353 2.63 -13.52 -4.36
N TYR A 354 2.80 -13.67 -3.05
CA TYR A 354 3.79 -12.91 -2.30
C TYR A 354 5.02 -13.76 -2.00
N ILE A 355 6.19 -13.21 -2.31
CA ILE A 355 7.49 -13.86 -2.12
C ILE A 355 8.33 -13.00 -1.18
N GLY A 356 8.31 -13.35 0.11
CA GLY A 356 9.23 -12.84 1.11
C GLY A 356 10.50 -13.69 1.13
N VAL A 357 11.66 -13.03 1.04
CA VAL A 357 12.98 -13.67 1.10
C VAL A 357 13.60 -13.40 2.47
N SER A 358 14.08 -14.47 3.11
CA SER A 358 14.95 -14.38 4.29
C SER A 358 16.41 -14.22 3.82
N GLU A 359 17.25 -13.49 4.55
CA GLU A 359 18.64 -13.13 4.17
C GLU A 359 19.59 -14.31 3.90
N SER A 360 19.13 -15.56 4.01
CA SER A 360 19.91 -16.78 3.82
C SER A 360 20.02 -17.19 2.34
N GLY A 361 20.91 -16.53 1.59
CA GLY A 361 21.66 -17.09 0.45
C GLY A 361 20.94 -17.42 -0.87
N ASN A 362 21.67 -17.32 -1.98
CA ASN A 362 21.18 -17.60 -3.35
C ASN A 362 20.71 -19.05 -3.56
N ASP A 363 21.13 -20.00 -2.72
CA ASP A 363 20.80 -21.42 -2.85
C ASP A 363 19.31 -21.72 -2.64
N GLN A 364 18.56 -20.79 -2.03
CA GLN A 364 17.12 -20.94 -1.76
C GLN A 364 16.21 -20.39 -2.88
N PHE A 365 16.76 -19.64 -3.84
CA PHE A 365 15.97 -18.97 -4.89
C PHE A 365 15.24 -19.97 -5.80
N GLN A 366 15.99 -20.89 -6.41
CA GLN A 366 15.42 -21.93 -7.29
C GLN A 366 14.52 -22.88 -6.52
N HIS A 367 14.88 -23.18 -5.28
CA HIS A 367 14.07 -24.00 -4.39
C HIS A 367 12.67 -23.39 -4.17
N SER A 368 12.62 -22.10 -3.86
CA SER A 368 11.37 -21.38 -3.61
C SER A 368 10.50 -21.32 -4.88
N ILE A 369 11.09 -21.11 -6.06
CA ILE A 369 10.36 -21.16 -7.34
C ILE A 369 9.73 -22.54 -7.56
N ASN A 370 10.53 -23.61 -7.41
CA ASN A 370 10.04 -24.98 -7.57
C ASN A 370 8.91 -25.30 -6.58
N GLN A 371 9.01 -24.81 -5.35
CA GLN A 371 7.99 -24.99 -4.33
C GLN A 371 6.70 -24.21 -4.65
N ILE A 372 6.79 -22.98 -5.17
CA ILE A 372 5.63 -22.19 -5.63
C ILE A 372 4.91 -22.93 -6.75
N LEU A 373 5.66 -23.38 -7.78
CA LEU A 373 5.10 -24.10 -8.91
C LEU A 373 4.47 -25.43 -8.48
N ALA A 374 5.17 -26.21 -7.64
CA ALA A 374 4.66 -27.49 -7.14
C ALA A 374 3.40 -27.32 -6.28
N CYS A 375 3.36 -26.31 -5.40
CA CYS A 375 2.16 -25.94 -4.64
C CYS A 375 1.01 -25.55 -5.57
N GLY A 376 1.30 -24.66 -6.53
CA GLY A 376 0.32 -24.15 -7.48
C GLY A 376 -0.31 -25.26 -8.32
N THR A 377 0.50 -26.15 -8.88
CA THR A 377 0.05 -27.30 -9.66
C THR A 377 -0.75 -28.29 -8.82
N ARG A 378 -0.22 -28.71 -7.66
CA ARG A 378 -0.86 -29.71 -6.78
C ARG A 378 -2.27 -29.28 -6.35
N HIS A 379 -2.45 -28.00 -6.05
CA HIS A 379 -3.73 -27.44 -5.61
C HIS A 379 -4.55 -26.83 -6.76
N LYS A 380 -4.16 -27.05 -8.02
CA LYS A 380 -4.84 -26.55 -9.23
C LYS A 380 -5.04 -25.03 -9.22
N LEU A 381 -4.09 -24.32 -8.62
CA LEU A 381 -4.01 -22.86 -8.67
C LEU A 381 -3.33 -22.42 -9.95
N LEU A 382 -2.24 -23.10 -10.32
CA LEU A 382 -1.50 -22.87 -11.56
C LEU A 382 -1.62 -24.11 -12.46
N PRO A 383 -1.72 -23.93 -13.78
CA PRO A 383 -1.84 -25.06 -14.71
C PRO A 383 -0.51 -25.82 -14.83
N GLU A 384 -0.63 -27.11 -15.18
CA GLU A 384 0.49 -27.93 -15.61
C GLU A 384 0.99 -27.47 -16.98
N VAL A 385 2.30 -27.54 -17.19
CA VAL A 385 2.96 -27.19 -18.45
C VAL A 385 3.55 -28.43 -19.12
N ASP A 386 3.46 -28.49 -20.45
CA ASP A 386 4.11 -29.53 -21.23
C ASP A 386 5.54 -29.11 -21.63
N LYS A 387 6.53 -29.78 -21.04
CA LYS A 387 7.95 -29.55 -21.31
C LYS A 387 8.41 -30.08 -22.66
N GLN A 388 7.64 -30.99 -23.28
CA GLN A 388 7.87 -31.44 -24.66
C GLN A 388 7.32 -30.44 -25.68
N ARG A 389 6.63 -29.40 -25.21
CA ARG A 389 6.08 -28.29 -26.00
C ARG A 389 5.10 -28.75 -27.08
N HIS A 390 4.36 -29.82 -26.82
CA HIS A 390 3.25 -30.18 -27.69
C HIS A 390 2.09 -29.22 -27.44
N LEU A 391 1.55 -28.67 -28.52
CA LEU A 391 0.37 -27.82 -28.41
C LEU A 391 -0.85 -28.70 -28.08
N PRO A 392 -1.70 -28.28 -27.12
CA PRO A 392 -2.91 -29.01 -26.82
C PRO A 392 -3.82 -29.08 -28.05
N SER A 393 -4.48 -30.23 -28.23
CA SER A 393 -5.45 -30.41 -29.31
C SER A 393 -6.55 -29.36 -29.20
N SER A 394 -7.03 -28.84 -30.34
CA SER A 394 -8.09 -27.83 -30.41
C SER A 394 -9.39 -28.27 -29.73
N GLN A 395 -9.56 -29.58 -29.51
CA GLN A 395 -10.70 -30.20 -28.84
C GLN A 395 -10.66 -30.13 -27.30
N VAL A 396 -9.51 -29.77 -26.70
CA VAL A 396 -9.29 -29.75 -25.23
C VAL A 396 -9.22 -28.32 -24.67
N LEU A 397 -9.36 -27.27 -25.50
CA LEU A 397 -9.12 -25.89 -25.09
C LEU A 397 -10.04 -25.43 -23.95
N ASN A 398 -9.50 -25.39 -22.74
CA ASN A 398 -10.05 -24.63 -21.64
C ASN A 398 -9.57 -23.18 -21.76
N ARG A 399 -10.39 -22.29 -22.33
CA ARG A 399 -10.02 -20.88 -22.56
C ARG A 399 -10.07 -20.00 -21.32
N LYS A 400 -10.11 -20.59 -20.12
CA LYS A 400 -10.09 -19.83 -18.87
C LYS A 400 -8.80 -19.01 -18.78
N SER A 401 -8.96 -17.73 -18.49
CA SER A 401 -7.88 -16.76 -18.35
C SER A 401 -7.54 -16.52 -16.88
N THR A 402 -6.25 -16.60 -16.54
CA THR A 402 -5.73 -16.38 -15.20
C THR A 402 -4.71 -15.24 -15.22
N ALA A 403 -4.88 -14.25 -14.35
CA ALA A 403 -3.87 -13.21 -14.10
C ALA A 403 -3.19 -13.47 -12.76
N VAL A 404 -1.87 -13.57 -12.77
CA VAL A 404 -1.04 -13.77 -11.58
C VAL A 404 -0.32 -12.47 -11.26
N PHE A 405 -0.63 -11.90 -10.10
CA PHE A 405 0.07 -10.74 -9.53
C PHE A 405 1.17 -11.22 -8.59
N ILE A 406 2.43 -10.93 -8.92
CA ILE A 406 3.59 -11.30 -8.10
C ILE A 406 4.15 -10.07 -7.40
N SER A 407 4.23 -10.16 -6.07
CA SER A 407 4.85 -9.17 -5.19
C SER A 407 6.09 -9.77 -4.53
N SER A 408 7.26 -9.19 -4.77
CA SER A 408 8.54 -9.67 -4.25
C SER A 408 9.49 -8.50 -4.06
N SER A 409 10.19 -8.47 -2.93
CA SER A 409 11.28 -7.51 -2.69
C SER A 409 12.56 -7.89 -3.44
N SER A 410 12.70 -9.15 -3.83
CA SER A 410 13.88 -9.69 -4.51
C SER A 410 13.67 -9.82 -6.02
N PRO A 411 14.65 -9.40 -6.85
CA PRO A 411 14.56 -9.52 -8.30
C PRO A 411 14.64 -10.99 -8.75
N GLY A 412 14.17 -11.27 -9.97
CA GLY A 412 14.33 -12.56 -10.63
C GLY A 412 13.18 -13.54 -10.41
N TYR A 413 12.46 -13.50 -9.29
CA TYR A 413 11.36 -14.45 -9.03
C TYR A 413 10.24 -14.32 -10.05
N PHE A 414 9.86 -13.08 -10.36
CA PHE A 414 8.84 -12.79 -11.36
C PHE A 414 9.24 -13.33 -12.73
N GLU A 415 10.45 -13.00 -13.17
CA GLU A 415 10.98 -13.43 -14.46
C GLU A 415 11.03 -14.96 -14.54
N SER A 416 11.59 -15.62 -13.52
CA SER A 416 11.74 -17.07 -13.49
C SER A 416 10.41 -17.82 -13.54
N ILE A 417 9.40 -17.36 -12.79
CA ILE A 417 8.07 -17.99 -12.80
C ILE A 417 7.35 -17.73 -14.14
N ARG A 418 7.40 -16.49 -14.63
CA ARG A 418 6.80 -16.12 -15.92
C ARG A 418 7.39 -16.95 -17.06
N ASP A 419 8.71 -17.09 -17.09
CA ASP A 419 9.42 -17.71 -18.21
C ASP A 419 9.06 -19.20 -18.35
N VAL A 420 8.77 -19.90 -17.25
CA VAL A 420 8.24 -21.28 -17.28
C VAL A 420 6.96 -21.39 -18.13
N TYR A 421 6.02 -20.45 -17.97
CA TYR A 421 4.75 -20.46 -18.71
C TYR A 421 4.82 -19.78 -20.07
N TRP A 422 5.83 -18.92 -20.28
CA TRP A 422 6.09 -18.33 -21.58
C TRP A 422 6.74 -19.33 -22.55
N GLU A 423 7.64 -20.17 -22.03
CA GLU A 423 8.41 -21.14 -22.84
C GLU A 423 7.71 -22.48 -23.02
N ASN A 424 6.69 -22.80 -22.22
CA ASN A 424 6.01 -24.09 -22.24
C ASN A 424 4.49 -23.92 -22.27
N PRO A 425 3.77 -24.55 -23.22
CA PRO A 425 2.32 -24.48 -23.29
C PRO A 425 1.66 -25.19 -22.09
N THR A 426 0.49 -24.72 -21.69
CA THR A 426 -0.34 -25.36 -20.67
C THR A 426 -1.00 -26.63 -21.23
N VAL A 427 -1.07 -27.68 -20.40
CA VAL A 427 -1.58 -29.01 -20.82
C VAL A 427 -3.04 -28.95 -21.29
N MET A 428 -3.87 -28.10 -20.67
CA MET A 428 -5.30 -27.96 -21.00
C MET A 428 -5.60 -26.70 -21.82
N GLY A 429 -4.58 -25.94 -22.21
CA GLY A 429 -4.74 -24.72 -23.02
C GLY A 429 -5.25 -23.50 -22.26
N GLU A 430 -5.16 -23.46 -20.93
CA GLU A 430 -5.46 -22.25 -20.15
C GLU A 430 -4.51 -21.11 -20.50
N ILE A 431 -5.03 -19.88 -20.47
CA ILE A 431 -4.26 -18.67 -20.73
C ILE A 431 -3.83 -18.09 -19.39
N ILE A 432 -2.52 -18.00 -19.15
CA ILE A 432 -1.97 -17.42 -17.93
C ILE A 432 -1.08 -16.21 -18.24
N SER A 433 -1.25 -15.14 -17.48
CA SER A 433 -0.46 -13.92 -17.60
C SER A 433 0.14 -13.56 -16.24
N PHE A 434 1.39 -13.13 -16.23
CA PHE A 434 2.13 -12.77 -15.02
C PHE A 434 2.42 -11.28 -15.02
N HIS A 435 2.12 -10.62 -13.90
CA HIS A 435 2.28 -9.18 -13.74
C HIS A 435 3.00 -8.89 -12.43
N LYS A 436 3.96 -7.96 -12.47
CA LYS A 436 4.58 -7.36 -11.27
C LYS A 436 4.50 -5.84 -11.36
N PRO A 437 4.41 -5.12 -10.22
CA PRO A 437 4.64 -3.69 -10.18
C PRO A 437 6.03 -3.36 -10.74
N SER A 438 6.17 -2.16 -11.32
CA SER A 438 7.48 -1.69 -11.80
C SER A 438 8.45 -1.51 -10.63
N HIS A 439 9.57 -2.23 -10.66
CA HIS A 439 10.66 -2.05 -9.69
C HIS A 439 11.39 -0.74 -10.00
N LYS A 440 11.52 0.14 -8.99
CA LYS A 440 12.50 1.24 -9.00
C LYS A 440 13.42 1.05 -7.81
N ASP A 441 14.71 1.26 -8.03
CA ASP A 441 15.74 1.13 -7.00
C ASP A 441 15.35 1.95 -5.76
N TYR A 442 15.26 1.26 -4.61
CA TYR A 442 14.88 1.81 -3.31
C TYR A 442 15.70 3.05 -2.90
N GLN A 443 16.93 3.18 -3.39
CA GLN A 443 17.84 4.26 -2.99
C GLN A 443 17.49 5.66 -3.53
N LYS A 444 16.47 5.82 -4.40
CA LYS A 444 16.12 7.11 -5.02
C LYS A 444 14.64 7.51 -4.88
N THR A 445 13.84 6.81 -4.09
CA THR A 445 12.40 7.12 -3.93
C THR A 445 12.17 7.82 -2.58
N PRO A 446 11.45 8.96 -2.52
CA PRO A 446 11.03 9.55 -1.25
C PRO A 446 10.20 8.56 -0.44
N ARG A 447 10.45 8.45 0.88
CA ARG A 447 9.78 7.50 1.79
C ARG A 447 8.24 7.51 1.67
N ASN A 448 7.65 8.69 1.45
CA ASN A 448 6.21 8.85 1.22
C ASN A 448 5.71 8.01 0.01
N MET A 449 6.45 8.02 -1.10
CA MET A 449 6.09 7.24 -2.28
C MET A 449 6.30 5.74 -2.10
N GLU A 450 7.21 5.31 -1.21
CA GLU A 450 7.37 3.90 -0.86
C GLU A 450 6.14 3.37 -0.11
N SER A 451 5.66 4.12 0.89
CA SER A 451 4.43 3.76 1.62
C SER A 451 3.21 3.73 0.69
N LYS A 452 3.09 4.68 -0.25
CA LYS A 452 2.00 4.71 -1.25
C LYS A 452 2.03 3.48 -2.16
N ARG A 453 3.22 3.01 -2.57
CA ARG A 453 3.39 1.77 -3.36
C ARG A 453 3.07 0.53 -2.55
N ALA A 454 3.59 0.44 -1.32
CA ALA A 454 3.29 -0.67 -0.42
C ALA A 454 1.78 -0.79 -0.17
N TRP A 455 1.09 0.35 0.01
CA TRP A 455 -0.35 0.36 0.18
C TRP A 455 -1.10 -0.13 -1.07
N ALA A 456 -0.64 0.25 -2.26
CA ALA A 456 -1.19 -0.26 -3.51
C ALA A 456 -0.95 -1.77 -3.69
N GLU A 457 0.23 -2.28 -3.33
CA GLU A 457 0.56 -3.72 -3.38
C GLU A 457 -0.33 -4.53 -2.43
N ILE A 458 -0.50 -4.08 -1.18
CA ILE A 458 -1.41 -4.69 -0.21
C ILE A 458 -2.81 -4.80 -0.81
N TYR A 459 -3.31 -3.70 -1.37
CA TYR A 459 -4.67 -3.66 -1.89
C TYR A 459 -4.84 -4.58 -3.11
N LEU A 460 -3.88 -4.60 -4.04
CA LEU A 460 -3.90 -5.48 -5.21
C LEU A 460 -3.86 -6.96 -4.82
N LEU A 461 -3.03 -7.33 -3.84
CA LEU A 461 -3.04 -8.69 -3.27
C LEU A 461 -4.40 -9.02 -2.66
N SER A 462 -5.02 -8.09 -1.93
CA SER A 462 -6.35 -8.27 -1.32
C SER A 462 -7.48 -8.46 -2.33
N CYS A 463 -7.30 -8.04 -3.59
CA CYS A 463 -8.28 -8.22 -4.67
C CYS A 463 -8.14 -9.55 -5.41
N SER A 464 -7.22 -10.42 -4.97
CA SER A 464 -7.01 -11.73 -5.58
C SER A 464 -8.08 -12.73 -5.14
N ASP A 465 -8.36 -13.73 -5.97
CA ASP A 465 -9.27 -14.82 -5.63
C ASP A 465 -8.60 -15.87 -4.74
N VAL A 466 -7.30 -16.05 -4.99
CA VAL A 466 -6.44 -16.95 -4.24
C VAL A 466 -5.13 -16.23 -3.96
N LEU A 467 -4.59 -16.44 -2.77
CA LEU A 467 -3.32 -15.87 -2.34
C LEU A 467 -2.35 -17.00 -1.96
N VAL A 468 -1.14 -16.96 -2.50
CA VAL A 468 -0.02 -17.85 -2.16
C VAL A 468 1.09 -17.01 -1.54
N VAL A 469 1.67 -17.48 -0.44
CA VAL A 469 2.63 -16.71 0.35
C VAL A 469 3.79 -17.60 0.79
N THR A 470 5.02 -17.08 0.79
CA THR A 470 6.16 -17.79 1.39
C THR A 470 6.08 -17.81 2.92
N SER A 471 6.76 -18.76 3.59
CA SER A 471 6.77 -18.87 5.06
C SER A 471 7.34 -17.64 5.77
N SER A 472 8.26 -16.93 5.12
CA SER A 472 8.76 -15.62 5.56
C SER A 472 7.80 -14.49 5.14
N TRP A 473 6.51 -14.63 5.42
CA TRP A 473 5.53 -13.60 5.11
C TRP A 473 5.60 -12.43 6.12
N TYR A 474 5.44 -11.22 5.58
CA TYR A 474 5.59 -9.96 6.30
C TYR A 474 4.21 -9.38 6.65
N SER A 475 4.21 -8.42 7.56
CA SER A 475 3.03 -7.68 8.01
C SER A 475 2.16 -7.15 6.87
N LEU A 476 2.79 -6.78 5.74
CA LEU A 476 2.12 -6.38 4.50
C LEU A 476 1.11 -7.42 4.01
N VAL A 477 1.51 -8.68 4.00
CA VAL A 477 0.70 -9.80 3.51
C VAL A 477 -0.43 -10.11 4.47
N GLU A 478 -0.15 -10.02 5.77
CA GLU A 478 -1.13 -10.19 6.83
C GLU A 478 -2.31 -9.22 6.64
N VAL A 479 -2.00 -7.96 6.36
CA VAL A 479 -3.01 -6.95 6.02
C VAL A 479 -3.76 -7.32 4.74
N ALA A 480 -3.04 -7.72 3.69
CA ALA A 480 -3.66 -8.03 2.39
C ALA A 480 -4.70 -9.17 2.48
N HIS A 481 -4.35 -10.28 3.13
CA HIS A 481 -5.27 -11.42 3.24
C HIS A 481 -6.41 -11.14 4.21
N GLY A 482 -6.15 -10.39 5.29
CA GLY A 482 -7.19 -9.95 6.22
C GLY A 482 -8.21 -9.03 5.56
N LEU A 483 -7.76 -8.00 4.84
CA LEU A 483 -8.64 -7.08 4.10
C LEU A 483 -9.44 -7.80 3.01
N GLY A 484 -8.80 -8.72 2.30
CA GLY A 484 -9.41 -9.49 1.21
C GLY A 484 -10.33 -10.62 1.68
N GLY A 485 -10.33 -10.97 2.97
CA GLY A 485 -11.04 -12.15 3.47
C GLY A 485 -10.48 -13.46 2.90
N LEU A 486 -9.17 -13.51 2.66
CA LEU A 486 -8.50 -14.62 1.98
C LEU A 486 -7.83 -15.54 3.00
N LYS A 487 -8.01 -16.86 2.82
CA LYS A 487 -7.22 -17.90 3.52
C LYS A 487 -6.04 -18.30 2.62
N PRO A 488 -4.83 -17.78 2.85
CA PRO A 488 -3.71 -17.99 1.95
C PRO A 488 -3.19 -19.43 1.98
N TRP A 489 -2.52 -19.82 0.88
CA TRP A 489 -1.66 -21.00 0.83
C TRP A 489 -0.25 -20.59 1.26
N VAL A 490 0.21 -21.12 2.39
CA VAL A 490 1.52 -20.81 2.97
C VAL A 490 2.51 -21.89 2.56
N LEU A 491 3.60 -21.51 1.90
CA LEU A 491 4.69 -22.44 1.58
C LEU A 491 5.38 -22.88 2.87
N ASN A 492 5.60 -24.18 3.01
CA ASN A 492 6.34 -24.70 4.15
C ASN A 492 7.79 -24.19 4.14
N LYS A 493 8.36 -23.94 5.33
CA LYS A 493 9.77 -23.56 5.42
C LYS A 493 10.62 -24.75 4.98
N ALA A 494 11.54 -24.52 4.06
CA ALA A 494 12.50 -25.54 3.66
C ALA A 494 13.46 -25.81 4.83
N GLU A 495 13.45 -27.03 5.38
CA GLU A 495 14.47 -27.50 6.29
C GLU A 495 15.62 -28.07 5.46
N ASN A 496 16.84 -27.55 5.63
CA ASN A 496 18.06 -28.03 4.95
C ASN A 496 18.03 -28.01 3.40
N GLY A 497 17.27 -27.10 2.78
CA GLY A 497 17.21 -26.96 1.32
C GLY A 497 16.35 -28.03 0.62
N THR A 498 15.68 -28.90 1.38
CA THR A 498 14.74 -29.89 0.86
C THR A 498 13.31 -29.55 1.28
N ALA A 499 12.41 -29.43 0.31
CA ALA A 499 10.99 -29.22 0.55
C ALA A 499 10.39 -30.60 0.80
N HIS A 500 9.97 -30.85 2.04
CA HIS A 500 9.17 -32.03 2.35
C HIS A 500 7.73 -31.78 1.93
N GLU A 501 7.07 -32.79 1.36
CA GLU A 501 5.62 -32.73 1.15
C GLU A 501 4.89 -32.63 2.50
N PRO A 502 3.83 -31.81 2.61
CA PRO A 502 3.24 -30.99 1.55
C PRO A 502 4.05 -29.71 1.25
N TYR A 503 4.12 -29.28 -0.01
CA TYR A 503 4.86 -28.06 -0.40
C TYR A 503 4.29 -26.78 0.20
N CYS A 504 2.98 -26.75 0.43
CA CYS A 504 2.27 -25.65 1.05
C CYS A 504 1.05 -26.15 1.80
N VAL A 505 0.58 -25.37 2.76
CA VAL A 505 -0.61 -25.66 3.57
C VAL A 505 -1.55 -24.46 3.54
N ARG A 506 -2.85 -24.72 3.58
CA ARG A 506 -3.83 -23.65 3.68
C ARG A 506 -3.85 -23.10 5.10
N ALA A 507 -3.80 -21.78 5.23
CA ALA A 507 -3.94 -21.12 6.53
C ALA A 507 -5.29 -21.47 7.19
N ARG A 508 -5.29 -21.51 8.52
CA ARG A 508 -6.48 -21.87 9.32
C ARG A 508 -7.59 -20.81 9.18
N SER A 509 -7.19 -19.55 9.23
CA SER A 509 -8.07 -18.39 9.31
C SER A 509 -7.69 -17.32 8.26
N ILE A 510 -8.54 -16.31 8.14
CA ILE A 510 -8.22 -15.06 7.41
C ILE A 510 -7.57 -14.02 8.34
N GLU A 511 -7.53 -14.29 9.64
CA GLU A 511 -7.08 -13.37 10.67
C GLU A 511 -5.54 -13.31 10.68
N PRO A 512 -4.93 -12.11 10.73
CA PRO A 512 -3.48 -11.96 10.90
C PRO A 512 -2.94 -12.69 12.13
N CYS A 513 -1.65 -13.04 12.12
CA CYS A 513 -1.04 -13.70 13.26
C CYS A 513 -0.76 -12.69 14.38
N SER A 514 -1.11 -13.02 15.63
CA SER A 514 -0.72 -12.18 16.77
C SER A 514 0.79 -12.16 16.89
N GLN A 515 1.37 -10.96 16.85
CA GLN A 515 2.79 -10.75 17.09
C GLN A 515 3.06 -10.52 18.58
N ALA A 516 2.04 -10.24 19.40
CA ALA A 516 2.14 -10.20 20.85
C ALA A 516 1.92 -11.62 21.43
N SER A 517 2.87 -12.12 22.22
CA SER A 517 2.76 -13.42 22.89
C SER A 517 1.55 -13.44 23.84
N LEU A 518 0.75 -14.51 23.82
CA LEU A 518 -0.25 -14.78 24.84
C LEU A 518 0.46 -14.84 26.21
N PHE A 519 0.07 -13.97 27.13
CA PHE A 519 0.60 -13.98 28.48
C PHE A 519 -0.33 -14.80 29.38
N HIS A 520 0.16 -15.95 29.82
CA HIS A 520 -0.54 -16.82 30.77
C HIS A 520 -0.22 -16.50 32.24
N GLY A 521 0.46 -15.39 32.51
CA GLY A 521 0.93 -15.03 33.86
C GLY A 521 0.06 -14.03 34.62
N CYS A 522 -1.16 -13.74 34.14
CA CYS A 522 -2.13 -13.00 34.96
C CYS A 522 -2.47 -13.89 36.16
N LYS A 523 -2.30 -13.40 37.39
CA LYS A 523 -2.79 -14.12 38.56
C LYS A 523 -4.32 -14.15 38.48
N ASP A 524 -4.88 -15.34 38.63
CA ASP A 524 -6.33 -15.53 38.86
C ASP A 524 -6.76 -14.92 40.19
#